data_AF-A0A5J4PDH6-F1
#
_entry.id   AF-A0A5J4PDH6-F1
#
_cell.length_a   1.000
_cell.length_b   1.000
_cell.length_c   1.000
_cell.angle_alpha   90.00
_cell.angle_beta   90.00
_cell.angle_gamma   90.00
#
_symmetry.space_group_name_H-M   'P 1'
#
loop_
_entity.id
_entity.type
_entity.pdbx_description
1 polymer ?
#
loop_
_entity_poly.entity_id
_entity_poly.type
_entity_poly.pdbx_seq_one_letter_code
_entity_poly.pdbx_strand_id
1 'polypeptide(L)'
;MKELSNTKVTVRLRKVGDRKEWYIYIESYPVFVPGKKQPQRIREYLNRAVTTIEWDKKRTARTEADGVKTFKPKRDDNGLIICRSEKDRESMLYADGVRKLRQREYDNADLYSDTETAQAEQK
;
A
#
# COMPACT_ATOMS: atom_id res chain seq x y z
N MET A 1 -13.90 8.91 -15.74
CA MET A 1 -12.81 8.55 -14.80
C MET A 1 -12.39 7.14 -15.18
N LYS A 2 -11.12 6.93 -15.57
CA LYS A 2 -10.66 5.59 -16.02
C LYS A 2 -10.75 4.65 -14.80
N GLU A 3 -11.57 3.62 -14.89
CA GLU A 3 -11.73 2.64 -13.83
C GLU A 3 -10.38 1.95 -13.60
N LEU A 4 -9.92 1.91 -12.35
CA LEU A 4 -8.73 1.14 -12.00
C LEU A 4 -9.17 -0.32 -12.04
N SER A 5 -8.83 -1.05 -13.10
CA SER A 5 -9.26 -2.44 -13.28
C SER A 5 -8.54 -3.38 -12.32
N ASN A 6 -7.24 -3.16 -12.09
CA ASN A 6 -6.42 -4.13 -11.35
C ASN A 6 -6.11 -3.62 -9.93
N THR A 7 -6.13 -4.55 -8.97
CA THR A 7 -5.77 -4.26 -7.59
C THR A 7 -4.32 -3.81 -7.50
N LYS A 8 -4.07 -2.67 -6.84
CA LYS A 8 -2.72 -2.23 -6.52
C LYS A 8 -2.44 -2.38 -5.04
N VAL A 9 -1.31 -3.01 -4.73
CA VAL A 9 -0.83 -3.23 -3.38
C VAL A 9 0.32 -2.28 -3.07
N THR A 10 0.21 -1.52 -1.99
CA THR A 10 1.22 -0.52 -1.61
C THR A 10 1.54 -0.56 -0.12
N VAL A 11 2.82 -0.37 0.22
CA VAL A 11 3.25 -0.13 1.60
C VAL A 11 2.87 1.29 2.00
N ARG A 12 2.18 1.43 3.13
CA ARG A 12 1.69 2.70 3.66
C ARG A 12 2.04 2.84 5.15
N LEU A 13 1.96 4.08 5.62
CA LEU A 13 2.32 4.49 6.98
C LEU A 13 1.12 5.13 7.66
N ARG A 14 0.87 4.77 8.92
CA ARG A 14 -0.11 5.41 9.79
C ARG A 14 0.61 6.04 10.97
N LYS A 15 0.57 7.37 11.08
CA LYS A 15 1.15 8.12 12.21
C LYS A 15 0.50 7.64 13.52
N VAL A 16 1.34 7.31 14.49
CA VAL A 16 0.91 7.07 15.87
C VAL A 16 0.76 8.43 16.55
N GLY A 17 -0.47 8.75 17.00
CA GLY A 17 -0.88 9.98 17.70
C GLY A 17 0.18 11.09 17.79
N ASP A 18 0.70 11.28 18.99
CA ASP A 18 1.75 12.24 19.36
C ASP A 18 3.18 11.71 19.15
N ARG A 19 3.39 10.39 19.15
CA ARG A 19 4.72 9.77 19.03
C ARG A 19 5.35 9.93 17.66
N LYS A 20 6.67 10.07 17.58
CA LYS A 20 7.44 10.07 16.31
C LYS A 20 7.59 8.64 15.76
N GLU A 21 6.46 7.98 15.56
CA GLU A 21 6.33 6.57 15.21
C GLU A 21 5.21 6.39 14.18
N TRP A 22 5.40 5.44 13.26
CA TRP A 22 4.44 5.14 12.21
C TRP A 22 4.25 3.64 12.06
N TYR A 23 3.01 3.18 12.23
CA TYR A 23 2.66 1.80 11.94
C TYR A 23 2.71 1.53 10.43
N ILE A 24 3.29 0.39 10.08
CA ILE A 24 3.36 -0.08 8.71
C ILE A 24 2.12 -0.91 8.40
N TYR A 25 1.48 -0.62 7.27
CA TYR A 25 0.39 -1.44 6.77
C TYR A 25 0.45 -1.56 5.24
N ILE A 26 -0.11 -2.66 4.74
CA ILE A 26 -0.31 -2.90 3.31
C ILE A 26 -1.70 -2.42 2.95
N GLU A 27 -1.79 -1.56 1.92
CA GLU A 27 -3.05 -1.10 1.35
C GLU A 27 -3.25 -1.76 -0.01
N SER A 28 -4.37 -2.47 -0.16
CA SER A 28 -4.82 -3.04 -1.43
C SER A 28 -6.06 -2.28 -1.92
N TYR A 29 -5.98 -1.71 -3.11
CA TYR A 29 -7.10 -0.98 -3.73
C TYR A 29 -6.92 -0.85 -5.25
N PRO A 30 -8.00 -0.93 -6.04
CA PRO A 30 -9.34 -1.38 -5.66
C PRO A 30 -9.38 -2.89 -5.42
N VAL A 31 -10.19 -3.37 -4.47
CA VAL A 31 -10.46 -4.81 -4.28
C VAL A 31 -11.94 -5.07 -4.54
N PHE A 32 -12.26 -5.93 -5.50
CA PHE A 32 -13.63 -6.31 -5.83
C PHE A 32 -14.02 -7.55 -5.02
N VAL A 33 -15.09 -7.44 -4.23
CA VAL A 33 -15.59 -8.53 -3.39
C VAL A 33 -16.93 -9.00 -3.95
N PRO A 34 -17.14 -10.32 -4.13
CA PRO A 34 -18.42 -10.87 -4.59
C PRO A 34 -19.60 -10.32 -3.77
N GLY A 35 -20.65 -9.88 -4.47
CA GLY A 35 -21.85 -9.30 -3.85
C GLY A 35 -21.73 -7.83 -3.44
N LYS A 36 -20.60 -7.16 -3.70
CA LYS A 36 -20.44 -5.71 -3.45
C LYS A 36 -20.33 -4.96 -4.78
N LYS A 37 -21.13 -3.90 -4.92
CA LYS A 37 -21.16 -3.05 -6.13
C LYS A 37 -19.99 -2.07 -6.24
N GLN A 38 -19.30 -1.80 -5.13
CA GLN A 38 -18.24 -0.80 -5.05
C GLN A 38 -16.94 -1.47 -4.60
N PRO A 39 -15.78 -1.11 -5.18
CA PRO A 39 -14.51 -1.64 -4.75
C PRO A 39 -14.20 -1.21 -3.32
N GLN A 40 -13.52 -2.09 -2.60
CA GLN A 40 -13.11 -1.88 -1.23
C GLN A 40 -11.61 -1.58 -1.14
N ARG A 41 -11.24 -0.92 -0.05
CA ARG A 41 -9.85 -0.68 0.33
C ARG A 41 -9.53 -1.55 1.54
N ILE A 42 -8.67 -2.54 1.35
CA ILE A 42 -8.23 -3.45 2.42
C ILE A 42 -6.94 -2.92 3.01
N ARG A 43 -6.85 -2.90 4.34
CA ARG A 43 -5.67 -2.48 5.11
C ARG A 43 -5.20 -3.62 6.02
N GLU A 44 -4.02 -4.15 5.77
CA GLU A 44 -3.38 -5.21 6.56
C GLU A 44 -2.22 -4.60 7.37
N TYR A 45 -2.35 -4.56 8.70
CA TYR A 45 -1.29 -4.02 9.57
C TYR A 45 -0.23 -5.08 9.86
N LEU A 46 1.05 -4.71 9.72
CA LEU A 46 2.16 -5.67 9.82
C LEU A 46 2.72 -5.83 11.25
N ASN A 47 2.06 -5.26 12.26
CA ASN A 47 2.53 -5.23 13.65
C ASN A 47 3.99 -4.75 13.79
N ARG A 48 4.39 -3.81 12.92
CA ARG A 48 5.71 -3.17 12.91
C ARG A 48 5.53 -1.66 12.81
N ALA A 49 6.47 -0.94 13.41
CA ALA A 49 6.53 0.50 13.33
C ALA A 49 7.96 0.97 13.02
N VAL A 50 8.05 2.16 12.43
CA VAL A 50 9.32 2.83 12.11
C VAL A 50 9.32 4.24 12.68
N THR A 51 10.50 4.82 12.87
CA THR A 51 10.67 6.15 13.50
C THR A 51 11.59 7.09 12.71
N THR A 52 12.37 6.53 11.77
CA THR A 52 13.46 7.22 11.05
C THR A 52 13.19 7.44 9.56
N ILE A 53 11.92 7.49 9.16
CA ILE A 53 11.49 7.79 7.79
C ILE A 53 12.09 9.12 7.30
N GLU A 54 12.49 9.14 6.03
CA GLU A 54 12.82 10.37 5.32
C GLU A 54 11.59 10.95 4.62
N TRP A 55 11.40 12.26 4.78
CA TRP A 55 10.25 12.99 4.21
C TRP A 55 10.68 13.84 3.02
N ASP A 56 9.87 13.84 1.97
CA ASP A 56 10.09 14.66 0.79
C ASP A 56 9.48 16.05 1.00
N LYS A 57 10.32 17.00 1.44
CA LYS A 57 9.90 18.40 1.69
C LYS A 57 9.38 19.13 0.43
N LYS A 58 9.61 18.59 -0.76
CA LYS A 58 9.07 19.14 -2.01
C LYS A 58 7.66 18.63 -2.31
N ARG A 59 7.20 17.56 -1.63
CA ARG A 59 5.91 16.91 -1.87
C ARG A 59 5.04 16.94 -0.62
N THR A 60 4.23 17.99 -0.51
CA THR A 60 3.20 18.10 0.52
C THR A 60 2.18 16.96 0.40
N ALA A 61 1.86 16.31 1.51
CA ALA A 61 0.82 15.30 1.62
C ALA A 61 -0.51 15.93 2.03
N ARG A 62 -0.50 16.75 3.08
CA ARG A 62 -1.65 17.50 3.59
C ARG A 62 -1.16 18.80 4.21
N THR A 63 -1.95 19.86 4.06
CA THR A 63 -1.84 21.08 4.87
C THR A 63 -2.97 21.02 5.90
N GLU A 64 -2.62 21.04 7.18
CA GLU A 64 -3.58 21.07 8.29
C GLU A 64 -4.19 22.47 8.42
N ALA A 65 -5.27 22.60 9.21
CA ALA A 65 -6.02 23.86 9.35
C ALA A 65 -5.19 25.01 9.97
N ASP A 66 -4.19 24.67 10.79
CA ASP A 66 -3.24 25.60 11.41
C ASP A 66 -2.08 26.00 10.47
N GLY A 67 -2.10 25.53 9.22
CA GLY A 67 -1.05 25.78 8.22
C GLY A 67 0.13 24.82 8.28
N VAL A 68 0.16 23.87 9.23
CA VAL A 68 1.23 22.87 9.32
C VAL A 68 1.16 21.93 8.12
N LYS A 69 2.28 21.79 7.42
CA LYS A 69 2.41 20.90 6.25
C LYS A 69 3.00 19.57 6.66
N THR A 70 2.30 18.50 6.30
CA THR A 70 2.84 17.14 6.30
C THR A 70 3.34 16.81 4.90
N PHE A 71 4.33 15.93 4.80
CA PHE A 71 5.01 15.60 3.55
C PHE A 71 4.82 14.12 3.21
N LYS A 72 5.02 13.75 1.95
CA LYS A 72 5.05 12.34 1.54
C LYS A 72 6.39 11.71 1.96
N PRO A 73 6.43 10.41 2.32
CA PRO A 73 7.70 9.74 2.55
C PRO A 73 8.49 9.70 1.25
N LYS A 74 9.82 9.91 1.32
CA LYS A 74 10.70 9.66 0.19
C LYS A 74 10.68 8.17 -0.14
N ARG A 75 10.81 7.88 -1.43
CA ARG A 75 10.98 6.53 -1.95
C ARG A 75 12.20 6.46 -2.84
N ASP A 76 12.84 5.30 -2.89
CA ASP A 76 13.86 5.00 -3.88
C ASP A 76 13.22 4.69 -5.26
N ASP A 77 14.06 4.39 -6.25
CA ASP A 77 13.62 4.10 -7.63
C ASP A 77 12.75 2.83 -7.72
N ASN A 78 12.87 1.92 -6.75
CA ASN A 78 12.03 0.72 -6.64
C ASN A 78 10.74 0.98 -5.88
N GLY A 79 10.53 2.20 -5.40
CA GLY A 79 9.36 2.60 -4.65
C GLY A 79 9.39 2.19 -3.17
N LEU A 80 10.52 1.76 -2.61
CA LEU A 80 10.64 1.48 -1.17
C LEU A 80 10.76 2.77 -0.38
N ILE A 81 10.10 2.84 0.78
CA ILE A 81 10.19 4.01 1.67
C ILE A 81 11.59 4.06 2.30
N ILE A 82 12.24 5.21 2.19
CA ILE A 82 13.60 5.41 2.69
C ILE A 82 13.56 5.69 4.20
N CYS A 83 14.37 4.93 4.96
CA CYS A 83 14.56 5.11 6.40
C CYS A 83 16.06 5.25 6.73
N ARG A 84 16.39 6.08 7.73
CA ARG A 84 17.79 6.34 8.12
C ARG A 84 18.43 5.22 8.95
N SER A 85 17.69 4.58 9.85
CA SER A 85 18.24 3.49 10.67
C SER A 85 18.16 2.14 9.96
N GLU A 86 19.11 1.25 10.25
CA GLU A 86 19.14 -0.12 9.72
C GLU A 86 17.90 -0.91 10.08
N LYS A 87 17.51 -0.91 11.36
CA LYS A 87 16.29 -1.57 11.86
C LYS A 87 15.02 -1.15 11.10
N ASP A 88 14.88 0.13 10.81
CA ASP A 88 13.71 0.62 10.06
C ASP A 88 13.79 0.25 8.57
N ARG A 89 14.99 0.23 7.98
CA ARG A 89 15.20 -0.26 6.59
C ARG A 89 14.82 -1.72 6.46
N GLU A 90 15.25 -2.58 7.38
CA GLU A 90 14.85 -3.99 7.41
C GLU A 90 13.34 -4.16 7.53
N SER A 91 12.69 -3.32 8.36
CA SER A 91 11.23 -3.33 8.48
C SER A 91 10.53 -2.91 7.18
N MET A 92 11.10 -1.97 6.42
CA MET A 92 10.59 -1.58 5.09
C MET A 92 10.82 -2.66 4.03
N LEU A 93 11.95 -3.35 4.06
CA LEU A 93 12.24 -4.48 3.17
C LEU A 93 11.26 -5.65 3.42
N TYR A 94 11.02 -5.97 4.70
CA TYR A 94 9.99 -6.95 5.08
C TYR A 94 8.61 -6.55 4.54
N ALA A 95 8.21 -5.29 4.74
CA ALA A 95 6.93 -4.79 4.27
C ALA A 95 6.80 -4.83 2.74
N ASP A 96 7.87 -4.53 2.00
CA ASP A 96 7.88 -4.68 0.54
C ASP A 96 7.74 -6.16 0.13
N GLY A 97 8.37 -7.09 0.85
CA GLY A 97 8.17 -8.52 0.66
C GLY A 97 6.69 -8.94 0.78
N VAL A 98 6.01 -8.52 1.84
CA VAL A 98 4.56 -8.78 2.00
C VAL A 98 3.75 -8.11 0.89
N ARG A 99 4.10 -6.88 0.50
CA ARG A 99 3.47 -6.18 -0.63
C ARG A 99 3.64 -6.95 -1.94
N LYS A 100 4.81 -7.54 -2.21
CA LYS A 100 5.05 -8.38 -3.40
C LYS A 100 4.17 -9.62 -3.37
N LEU A 101 4.09 -10.29 -2.21
CA LEU A 101 3.26 -11.48 -2.01
C LEU A 101 1.78 -11.19 -2.30
N ARG A 102 1.23 -10.14 -1.66
CA ARG A 102 -0.17 -9.73 -1.87
C ARG A 102 -0.44 -9.29 -3.31
N GLN A 103 0.48 -8.57 -3.95
CA GLN A 103 0.30 -8.18 -5.34
C GLN A 103 0.18 -9.42 -6.23
N ARG A 104 1.03 -10.43 -6.03
CA ARG A 104 0.97 -11.70 -6.76
C ARG A 104 -0.33 -12.46 -6.51
N GLU A 105 -0.87 -12.43 -5.29
CA GLU A 105 -2.17 -13.06 -4.99
C GLU A 105 -3.30 -12.44 -5.82
N TYR A 106 -3.37 -11.10 -5.91
CA TYR A 106 -4.36 -10.43 -6.75
C TYR A 106 -4.12 -10.65 -8.24
N ASP A 107 -2.88 -10.50 -8.70
CA ASP A 107 -2.53 -10.69 -10.12
C ASP A 107 -2.89 -12.11 -10.59
N ASN A 108 -2.71 -13.12 -9.74
CA ASN A 108 -3.08 -14.50 -10.05
C ASN A 108 -4.60 -14.72 -10.01
N ALA A 109 -5.32 -14.13 -9.05
CA ALA A 109 -6.77 -14.29 -8.95
C ALA A 109 -7.48 -13.77 -10.21
N ASP A 110 -7.01 -12.65 -10.75
CA ASP A 110 -7.52 -12.07 -12.00
C ASP A 110 -7.34 -13.04 -13.19
N LEU A 111 -6.19 -13.74 -13.27
CA LEU A 111 -5.93 -14.73 -14.34
C LEU A 111 -6.87 -15.95 -14.24
N TYR A 112 -7.12 -16.45 -13.04
CA TYR A 112 -7.99 -17.62 -12.86
C TYR A 112 -9.45 -17.28 -13.16
N SER A 113 -9.93 -16.08 -12.78
CA SER A 113 -11.29 -15.64 -13.15
C SER A 113 -11.50 -15.56 -14.66
N ASP A 114 -10.50 -15.10 -15.41
CA ASP A 114 -10.59 -15.03 -16.86
C ASP A 114 -10.61 -16.44 -17.48
N THR A 115 -9.81 -17.38 -16.96
CA THR A 115 -9.79 -18.77 -17.46
C THR A 115 -11.07 -19.55 -17.15
N GLU A 116 -11.65 -19.38 -15.96
CA GLU A 116 -12.91 -20.04 -15.59
C GLU A 116 -14.08 -19.49 -16.42
N THR A 117 -14.10 -18.17 -16.68
CA THR A 117 -15.10 -17.54 -17.53
C THR A 117 -14.98 -18.03 -18.98
N ALA A 118 -13.77 -18.10 -19.54
CA ALA A 118 -13.55 -18.59 -20.91
C ALA A 118 -13.94 -20.07 -21.09
N GLN A 119 -13.77 -20.91 -20.07
CA GLN A 119 -14.20 -22.31 -20.11
C GLN A 119 -15.73 -22.47 -19.97
N ALA A 120 -16.39 -21.56 -19.25
CA ALA A 120 -17.85 -21.55 -19.14
C ALA A 120 -18.53 -21.11 -20.44
N GLU A 121 -17.91 -20.24 -21.24
CA GLU A 121 -18.43 -19.80 -22.54
C GLU A 121 -18.28 -20.84 -23.67
N GLN A 122 -17.44 -21.86 -23.48
CA GLN A 122 -17.23 -22.95 -24.45
C GLN A 122 -18.12 -24.18 -24.22
N LYS A 123 -18.98 -24.17 -23.20
CA LYS A 123 -19.97 -25.22 -22.90
C LYS A 123 -21.38 -24.76 -23.22
#